data_AF-A0A8I0AGY8-F1
#
_entry.id   AF-A0A8I0AGY8-F1
#
_cell.length_a   1.000
_cell.length_b   1.000
_cell.length_c   1.000
_cell.angle_alpha   90.00
_cell.angle_beta   90.00
_cell.angle_gamma   90.00
#
_symmetry.space_group_name_H-M   'P 1'
#
loop_
_entity.id
_entity.type
_entity.pdbx_description
1 polymer ?
#
loop_
_entity_poly.entity_id
_entity_poly.type
_entity_poly.pdbx_seq_one_letter_code
_entity_poly.pdbx_strand_id
1 'polypeptide(L)' 'MLPVNSGGHTAYQTFVLENLRKYYPDPSVFAKSTWDIIERFWNLDLSYTDELLRSKYSVFGPKPRTPNFYFNL' A
#
# COMPACT_ATOMS: atom_id res chain seq x y z
N MET A 1 -8.32 -16.64 -1.83
CA MET A 1 -8.35 -15.43 -0.97
C MET A 1 -8.74 -14.26 -1.83
N LEU A 2 -9.69 -13.44 -1.40
CA LEU A 2 -9.97 -12.17 -2.08
C LEU A 2 -8.85 -11.16 -1.71
N PRO A 3 -8.49 -10.24 -2.62
CA PRO A 3 -7.56 -9.16 -2.29
C PRO A 3 -8.12 -8.28 -1.17
N VAL A 4 -7.23 -7.71 -0.35
CA VAL A 4 -7.57 -6.76 0.72
C VAL A 4 -7.25 -5.35 0.23
N ASN A 5 -8.17 -4.40 0.42
CA ASN A 5 -7.89 -2.99 0.18
C ASN A 5 -7.12 -2.42 1.39
N SER A 6 -5.87 -2.00 1.17
CA SER A 6 -4.94 -1.54 2.21
C SER A 6 -5.20 -0.11 2.68
N GLY A 7 -6.23 0.58 2.18
CA GLY A 7 -6.53 1.97 2.53
C GLY A 7 -6.36 2.98 1.37
N GLY A 8 -6.54 2.52 0.13
CA GLY A 8 -6.59 3.38 -1.06
C GLY A 8 -5.32 4.20 -1.31
N HIS A 9 -5.50 5.39 -1.91
CA HIS A 9 -4.40 6.22 -2.41
C HIS A 9 -3.46 6.74 -1.30
N THR A 10 -3.98 7.09 -0.13
CA THR A 10 -3.15 7.55 1.01
C THR A 10 -2.23 6.44 1.54
N ALA A 11 -2.72 5.20 1.62
CA ALA A 11 -1.91 4.06 2.04
C ALA A 11 -0.77 3.79 1.05
N TYR A 12 -1.05 3.91 -0.25
CA TYR A 12 -0.03 3.81 -1.30
C TYR A 12 1.03 4.92 -1.18
N GLN A 13 0.63 6.18 -1.02
CA GLN A 13 1.56 7.30 -0.87
C GLN A 13 2.48 7.11 0.34
N THR A 14 1.92 6.64 1.46
CA THR A 14 2.69 6.32 2.67
C THR A 14 3.71 5.22 2.40
N PHE A 15 3.28 4.12 1.77
CA PHE A 15 4.17 3.01 1.39
C PHE A 15 5.32 3.48 0.49
N VAL A 16 5.05 4.28 -0.53
CA VAL A 16 6.10 4.80 -1.43
C VAL A 16 7.08 5.70 -0.68
N LEU A 17 6.58 6.62 0.16
CA LEU A 17 7.45 7.50 0.96
C LEU A 17 8.36 6.72 1.91
N GLU A 18 7.83 5.72 2.60
CA GLU A 18 8.60 4.88 3.52
C GLU A 18 9.71 4.13 2.79
N ASN A 19 9.40 3.53 1.63
CA ASN A 19 10.39 2.80 0.84
C ASN A 19 11.45 3.73 0.24
N LEU A 20 11.05 4.90 -0.30
CA LEU A 20 12.00 5.88 -0.83
C LEU A 20 12.97 6.35 0.25
N ARG A 21 12.47 6.71 1.44
CA ARG A 21 13.33 7.13 2.56
C ARG A 21 14.27 6.04 3.05
N LYS A 22 13.80 4.78 3.08
CA LYS A 22 14.57 3.64 3.57
C LYS A 22 15.68 3.21 2.62
N TYR A 23 15.38 3.14 1.32
CA TYR A 23 16.29 2.54 0.34
C TYR A 23 17.04 3.58 -0.51
N TYR A 24 16.51 4.81 -0.61
CA TYR A 24 17.08 5.89 -1.42
C TYR A 24 17.12 7.21 -0.62
N PRO A 25 17.93 7.27 0.45
CA PRO A 25 17.98 8.45 1.33
C PRO A 25 18.55 9.69 0.64
N ASP A 26 19.36 9.51 -0.41
CA ASP A 26 19.84 10.60 -1.27
C ASP A 26 18.91 10.72 -2.50
N PRO A 27 18.13 11.81 -2.62
CA PRO A 27 17.22 12.01 -3.75
C PRO A 27 17.94 12.33 -5.07
N SER A 28 19.23 12.68 -5.04
CA SER A 28 20.02 13.02 -6.23
C SER A 28 20.36 11.81 -7.10
N VAL A 29 20.21 10.59 -6.56
CA VAL A 29 20.43 9.33 -7.28
C VAL A 29 19.44 9.11 -8.42
N PHE A 30 18.31 9.81 -8.39
CA PHE A 30 17.28 9.70 -9.42
C PHE A 30 17.46 10.77 -10.49
N ALA A 31 17.54 10.30 -11.75
CA ALA A 31 17.44 11.19 -12.90
C ALA A 31 16.09 11.92 -12.94
N LYS A 32 16.05 13.09 -13.58
CA LYS A 32 14.82 13.89 -13.70
C LYS A 32 13.65 13.11 -14.32
N SER A 33 13.92 12.29 -15.34
CA SER A 33 12.91 11.42 -15.95
C SER A 33 12.30 10.41 -14.97
N THR A 34 13.08 9.92 -14.00
CA THR A 34 12.59 9.01 -12.97
C THR A 34 11.69 9.75 -11.99
N TRP A 35 12.05 10.97 -11.61
CA TRP A 35 11.17 11.83 -10.80
C TRP A 35 9.84 12.11 -11.49
N ASP A 36 9.83 12.36 -12.80
CA ASP A 36 8.60 12.60 -13.55
C ASP A 36 7.69 11.36 -13.57
N ILE A 37 8.27 10.15 -13.55
CA ILE A 37 7.52 8.89 -13.41
C ILE A 37 6.96 8.76 -11.99
N ILE A 38 7.78 9.00 -10.97
CA ILE A 38 7.36 8.95 -9.56
C ILE A 38 6.20 9.90 -9.33
N GLU A 39 6.27 11.14 -9.85
CA GLU A 39 5.21 12.14 -9.72
C GLU A 39 3.90 11.72 -10.41
N ARG A 40 3.96 11.09 -11.59
CA ARG A 40 2.77 10.57 -12.27
C ARG A 40 2.07 9.50 -11.43
N PHE A 41 2.83 8.55 -10.90
CA PHE A 41 2.28 7.51 -10.03
C PHE A 41 1.85 8.06 -8.67
N TRP A 42 2.52 9.09 -8.16
CA TRP A 42 2.19 9.77 -6.91
C TRP A 42 0.80 10.40 -6.95
N ASN A 43 0.44 11.00 -8.08
CA ASN A 43 -0.85 11.66 -8.30
C ASN A 43 -1.93 10.73 -8.90
N LEU A 44 -1.58 9.47 -9.18
CA LEU A 44 -2.52 8.51 -9.76
C LEU A 44 -3.49 8.03 -8.69
N ASP A 45 -4.60 8.74 -8.55
CA ASP A 45 -5.69 8.34 -7.67
C ASP A 45 -6.55 7.24 -8.31
N LEU A 46 -6.50 6.05 -7.72
CA LEU A 46 -7.31 4.89 -8.12
C LEU A 46 -8.53 4.69 -7.22
N SER A 47 -8.82 5.61 -6.29
CA SER A 47 -9.90 5.46 -5.30
C SER A 47 -11.26 5.23 -5.95
N TYR A 48 -11.53 5.87 -7.09
CA TYR A 48 -12.77 5.65 -7.84
C TYR A 48 -12.89 4.20 -8.37
N THR A 49 -11.81 3.68 -8.93
CA THR A 49 -11.76 2.28 -9.40
C THR A 49 -11.87 1.31 -8.23
N ASP A 50 -11.22 1.61 -7.12
CA ASP A 50 -11.30 0.83 -5.88
C ASP A 50 -12.72 0.80 -5.30
N GLU A 51 -13.44 1.92 -5.36
CA GLU A 51 -14.84 2.01 -4.96
C GLU A 51 -15.73 1.15 -5.87
N LEU A 52 -15.54 1.24 -7.19
CA LEU A 52 -16.27 0.41 -8.15
C LEU A 52 -16.04 -1.09 -7.89
N LEU A 53 -14.81 -1.46 -7.54
CA LEU A 53 -14.40 -2.83 -7.25
C LEU A 53 -14.62 -3.25 -5.79
N ARG A 54 -15.24 -2.41 -4.95
CA ARG A 54 -15.39 -2.67 -3.50
C ARG A 54 -16.01 -4.02 -3.19
N SER A 55 -16.97 -4.46 -4.00
CA SER A 55 -17.65 -5.76 -3.89
C SER A 55 -16.75 -6.97 -4.16
N LYS A 56 -15.58 -6.78 -4.78
CA LYS A 56 -14.60 -7.82 -5.12
C LYS A 56 -13.50 -7.96 -4.06
N TYR A 57 -13.35 -6.98 -3.17
CA TYR A 57 -12.39 -7.05 -2.07
C TYR A 57 -12.96 -7.87 -0.91
N SER A 58 -12.06 -8.49 -0.15
CA SER A 58 -12.43 -9.15 1.09
C SER A 58 -12.89 -8.13 2.13
N VAL A 59 -14.05 -8.34 2.75
CA VAL A 59 -14.50 -7.55 3.91
C VAL A 59 -13.65 -7.84 5.14
N PHE A 60 -13.03 -9.01 5.17
CA PHE A 60 -12.17 -9.47 6.25
C PHE A 60 -10.72 -9.54 5.76
N GLY A 61 -9.79 -8.97 6.52
CA GLY A 61 -8.38 -9.31 6.38
C GLY A 61 -8.18 -10.83 6.48
N PRO A 62 -7.02 -11.37 6.08
CA PRO A 62 -6.74 -12.79 6.24
C PRO A 62 -7.07 -13.20 7.68
N LYS A 63 -7.88 -14.26 7.83
CA LYS A 63 -8.32 -14.79 9.13
C LYS A 63 -7.09 -14.85 10.05
N PRO A 64 -7.13 -14.28 11.27
CA PRO A 64 -5.99 -14.29 12.16
C PRO A 64 -5.41 -15.70 12.22
N ARG A 65 -4.16 -15.87 11.79
CA ARG A 65 -3.45 -17.11 12.09
C ARG A 65 -3.15 -17.01 13.58
N THR A 66 -3.98 -17.67 14.36
CA THR A 66 -3.96 -17.73 15.83
C THR A 66 -2.57 -17.49 16.42
N PRO A 67 -2.39 -16.49 17.31
CA PRO A 67 -1.30 -16.55 18.26
C PRO A 67 -1.65 -17.68 19.24
N ASN A 68 -0.83 -18.73 19.31
CA ASN A 68 -0.95 -19.74 20.35
C ASN A 68 -0.83 -19.04 21.73
N PHE A 69 -1.97 -18.69 22.32
CA PHE A 69 -2.11 -18.41 23.73
C PHE A 69 -2.92 -19.58 24.31
N TYR A 70 -2.23 -20.63 24.74
CA TYR A 70 -2.80 -21.55 25.70
C TYR A 70 -2.55 -20.95 27.09
N PHE A 71 -3.62 -20.42 27.69
CA PHE A 71 -3.70 -20.18 29.12
C PHE A 71 -3.61 -21.55 29.83
N ASN A 72 -2.71 -21.66 30.81
CA ASN A 72 -2.75 -22.72 31.80
C ASN A 72 -4.07 -22.62 32.59
N LEU A 73 -4.84 -23.70 32.59
CA LEU A 73 -5.76 -24.09 33.67
C LEU A 73 -5.30 -25.44 34.19
#